data_AF-A0A5E4KBV1-F1
#
_entry.id   AF-A0A5E4KBV1-F1
#
_cell.length_a   1.000
_cell.length_b   1.000
_cell.length_c   1.000
_cell.angle_alpha   90.00
_cell.angle_beta   90.00
_cell.angle_gamma   90.00
#
_symmetry.space_group_name_H-M   'P 1'
#
loop_
_entity.id
_entity.type
_entity.pdbx_description
1 polymer ?
#
loop_
_entity_poly.entity_id
_entity_poly.type
_entity_poly.pdbx_seq_one_letter_code
_entity_poly.pdbx_strand_id
1 'polypeptide(L)' 'MVIKVSEDALKKTKCKKDFSCLSGERTDLCMVEYCVNGEIHFLRCMYNSRCGYQIPFGYSSVCTCPVRKELYNRYKI' A
#
# COMPACT_ATOMS: atom_id res chain seq x y z
N MET A 1 2.27 -0.81 18.30
CA MET A 1 3.32 0.03 17.68
C MET A 1 2.65 1.05 16.76
N VAL A 2 2.87 2.35 16.97
CA VAL A 2 2.28 3.40 16.12
C VAL A 2 3.17 3.62 14.91
N ILE A 3 2.69 3.27 13.72
CA ILE A 3 3.40 3.53 12.47
C ILE A 3 3.09 4.92 11.97
N LYS A 4 4.12 5.66 11.54
CA LYS A 4 3.99 7.00 11.02
C LYS A 4 4.44 7.07 9.57
N VAL A 5 3.61 7.70 8.75
CA VAL A 5 3.93 8.11 7.38
C VAL A 5 3.86 9.64 7.29
N SER A 6 4.36 10.20 6.20
CA SER A 6 4.37 11.64 5.97
C SER A 6 2.96 12.21 5.85
N GLU A 7 2.78 13.45 6.31
CA GLU A 7 1.51 14.15 6.13
C GLU A 7 1.15 14.35 4.65
N ASP A 8 2.16 14.50 3.79
CA ASP A 8 1.97 14.62 2.34
C ASP A 8 1.36 13.34 1.75
N ALA A 9 1.89 12.17 2.12
CA ALA A 9 1.32 10.89 1.72
C ALA A 9 -0.12 10.73 2.20
N LEU A 10 -0.43 11.14 3.44
CA LEU A 10 -1.80 11.12 3.97
C LEU A 10 -2.74 12.03 3.17
N LYS A 11 -2.35 13.29 2.93
CA LYS A 11 -3.16 14.28 2.21
C LYS A 11 -3.44 13.88 0.75
N LYS A 12 -2.48 13.24 0.08
CA LYS A 12 -2.62 12.76 -1.30
C LYS A 12 -3.43 11.48 -1.43
N THR A 13 -3.69 10.77 -0.33
CA THR A 13 -4.32 9.46 -0.35
C THR A 13 -5.80 9.53 0.01
N LYS A 14 -6.68 9.27 -0.94
CA LYS A 14 -8.13 9.08 -0.76
C LYS A 14 -8.42 7.60 -0.49
N CYS A 15 -8.08 7.13 0.71
CA CYS A 15 -8.24 5.73 1.11
C CYS A 15 -9.69 5.41 1.52
N LYS A 16 -10.30 4.39 0.92
CA LYS A 16 -11.64 3.90 1.31
C LYS A 16 -11.66 3.02 2.55
N LYS A 17 -10.48 2.60 3.02
CA LYS A 17 -10.31 1.73 4.19
C LYS A 17 -9.86 2.49 5.45
N ASP A 18 -10.07 3.80 5.45
CA ASP A 18 -9.73 4.71 6.56
C ASP A 18 -8.31 4.50 7.13
N PHE A 19 -7.33 4.36 6.23
CA PHE A 19 -5.92 4.12 6.60
C PHE A 19 -5.69 2.99 7.62
N SER A 20 -6.53 1.94 7.60
CA SER A 20 -6.37 0.72 8.40
C SER A 20 -4.98 0.10 8.35
N CYS A 21 -4.21 0.33 7.28
CA CYS A 21 -2.81 -0.08 7.18
C CYS A 21 -1.87 0.54 8.23
N LEU A 22 -2.24 1.67 8.82
CA LEU A 22 -1.49 2.37 9.86
C LEU A 22 -1.85 1.89 11.27
N SER A 23 -2.94 1.12 11.42
CA SER A 23 -3.45 0.63 12.69
C SER A 23 -3.50 -0.92 12.74
N GLY A 24 -3.68 -1.48 13.94
CA GLY A 24 -4.03 -2.89 14.14
C GLY A 24 -3.02 -3.94 13.63
N GLU A 25 -3.57 -5.10 13.22
CA GLU A 25 -2.84 -6.32 12.81
C GLU A 25 -2.51 -6.42 11.32
N ARG A 26 -3.01 -5.50 10.48
CA ARG A 26 -2.67 -5.39 9.05
C ARG A 26 -2.99 -6.63 8.19
N THR A 27 -3.97 -7.42 8.61
CA THR A 27 -4.41 -8.64 7.92
C THR A 27 -5.13 -8.36 6.60
N ASP A 28 -5.49 -7.11 6.32
CA ASP A 28 -6.21 -6.67 5.13
C ASP A 28 -5.31 -6.04 4.05
N LEU A 29 -3.98 -6.04 4.27
CA LEU A 29 -3.01 -5.48 3.33
C LEU A 29 -2.76 -6.38 2.13
N CYS A 30 -2.59 -5.75 0.97
CA CYS A 30 -1.95 -6.43 -0.15
C CYS A 30 -0.47 -6.64 0.18
N MET A 31 0.03 -7.83 -0.11
CA MET A 31 1.43 -8.20 0.04
C MET A 31 2.26 -7.58 -1.08
N VAL A 32 3.40 -6.98 -0.76
CA VAL A 32 4.37 -6.58 -1.79
C VAL A 32 5.16 -7.81 -2.21
N GLU A 33 5.02 -8.21 -3.47
CA GLU A 33 5.80 -9.31 -4.04
C GLU A 33 7.16 -8.84 -4.51
N TYR A 34 7.22 -7.63 -5.08
CA TYR A 34 8.44 -7.10 -5.65
C TYR A 34 8.47 -5.57 -5.59
N CYS A 35 9.65 -4.99 -5.42
CA CYS A 35 9.85 -3.55 -5.41
C CYS A 35 11.07 -3.18 -6.26
N VAL A 36 10.88 -2.30 -7.24
CA VAL A 36 11.95 -1.79 -8.11
C VAL A 36 12.37 -0.42 -7.60
N ASN A 37 13.62 -0.32 -7.14
CA ASN A 37 14.28 0.93 -6.69
C ASN A 37 13.50 1.75 -5.65
N GLY A 38 12.60 1.13 -4.87
CA GLY A 38 11.75 1.86 -3.92
C GLY A 38 10.60 2.65 -4.57
N GLU A 39 10.43 2.58 -5.89
CA GLU A 39 9.50 3.42 -6.64
C GLU A 39 8.28 2.66 -7.17
N ILE A 40 8.49 1.43 -7.65
CA ILE A 40 7.44 0.59 -8.23
C ILE A 40 7.23 -0.61 -7.33
N HIS A 41 6.03 -0.74 -6.77
CA HIS A 41 5.66 -1.84 -5.87
C HIS A 41 4.63 -2.72 -6.53
N PHE A 42 5.01 -3.96 -6.81
CA PHE A 42 4.12 -5.01 -7.27
C PHE A 42 3.46 -5.68 -6.07
N LEU A 43 2.13 -5.80 -6.14
CA LEU A 43 1.28 -6.29 -5.09
C LEU A 43 0.53 -7.53 -5.52
N ARG A 44 0.38 -8.45 -4.57
CA ARG A 44 -0.66 -9.46 -4.57
C ARG A 44 -1.68 -9.13 -3.49
N CYS A 45 -2.88 -8.74 -3.93
CA CYS A 45 -3.97 -8.44 -3.02
C CYS A 45 -4.72 -9.71 -2.63
N MET A 46 -4.83 -9.94 -1.33
CA MET A 46 -5.54 -11.11 -0.76
C MET A 46 -7.06 -11.01 -0.95
N TYR A 47 -7.58 -9.79 -1.11
CA TYR A 47 -9.03 -9.53 -1.22
C TYR A 47 -9.34 -8.80 -2.52
N ASN A 48 -10.48 -9.17 -3.12
CA ASN A 48 -11.00 -8.57 -4.36
C ASN A 48 -11.65 -7.19 -4.13
N SER A 49 -11.23 -6.46 -3.08
CA SER A 49 -11.74 -5.13 -2.77
C SER A 49 -11.21 -4.15 -3.82
N ARG A 50 -12.11 -3.44 -4.52
CA ARG A 50 -11.73 -2.42 -5.51
C ARG A 50 -10.94 -1.28 -4.85
N CYS A 51 -9.62 -1.31 -4.98
CA CYS A 51 -8.72 -0.26 -4.54
C CYS A 51 -8.38 0.67 -5.72
N GLY A 52 -8.67 1.97 -5.60
CA GLY A 52 -8.37 2.95 -6.66
C GLY A 52 -6.88 3.20 -6.90
N TYR A 53 -6.01 2.68 -6.03
CA TYR A 53 -4.55 2.78 -6.12
C TYR A 53 -3.90 1.50 -6.67
N GLN A 54 -4.70 0.58 -7.19
CA GLN A 54 -4.24 -0.66 -7.80
C GLN A 54 -4.35 -0.54 -9.31
N ILE A 55 -3.22 -0.71 -10.00
CA ILE A 55 -3.16 -0.75 -11.47
C ILE A 55 -2.86 -2.19 -11.88
N PRO A 56 -3.78 -2.88 -12.59
CA PRO A 56 -3.51 -4.23 -13.09
C PRO A 56 -2.29 -4.27 -14.01
N PHE A 57 -1.42 -5.27 -13.83
CA PHE A 57 -0.24 -5.47 -14.68
C PHE A 57 0.06 -6.97 -14.83
N GLY A 58 -0.32 -7.55 -15.97
CA GLY A 58 -0.22 -9.00 -16.20
C GLY A 58 -0.99 -9.78 -15.13
N TYR A 59 -0.31 -10.67 -14.42
CA TYR A 59 -0.87 -11.49 -13.33
C TYR A 59 -0.74 -10.83 -11.93
N SER A 60 -0.15 -9.65 -11.84
CA SER A 60 0.05 -8.91 -10.59
C SER A 60 -0.60 -7.52 -10.68
N SER A 61 -0.33 -6.65 -9.72
CA SER A 61 -0.83 -5.28 -9.75
C SER A 61 0.20 -4.31 -9.19
N VAL A 62 0.33 -3.15 -9.82
CA VAL A 62 1.20 -2.07 -9.33
C VAL A 62 0.43 -1.21 -8.32
N CYS A 63 1.04 -0.94 -7.18
CA CYS A 63 0.54 0.00 -6.19
C CYS A 63 0.93 1.44 -6.53
N THR A 64 -0.04 2.34 -6.53
CA THR A 64 0.20 3.79 -6.61
C THR A 64 -0.14 4.53 -5.32
N CYS A 65 -0.59 3.82 -4.26
CA CYS A 65 -0.95 4.44 -2.98
C CYS A 65 0.29 5.02 -2.30
N PRO A 66 0.38 6.36 -2.10
CA PRO A 66 1.51 7.00 -1.45
C PRO A 66 1.81 6.41 -0.07
N VAL A 67 0.77 6.22 0.75
CA VAL A 67 0.91 5.65 2.10
C VAL A 67 1.45 4.22 2.05
N ARG A 68 0.97 3.38 1.13
CA ARG A 68 1.41 1.98 1.02
C ARG A 68 2.87 1.88 0.57
N LYS A 69 3.30 2.73 -0.36
CA LYS A 69 4.69 2.81 -0.82
C LYS A 69 5.61 3.22 0.31
N GLU A 70 5.24 4.27 1.03
CA GLU A 70 6.03 4.78 2.16
C GLU A 70 6.13 3.75 3.28
N LEU A 71 5.02 3.07 3.59
CA LEU A 71 4.96 1.99 4.56
C LEU A 71 5.96 0.88 4.24
N TYR A 72 5.99 0.41 2.99
CA TYR A 72 6.93 -0.63 2.57
C TYR A 72 8.37 -0.13 2.55
N ASN A 73 8.61 1.07 2.03
CA ASN A 73 9.95 1.61 1.92
C ASN A 73 10.61 1.79 3.28
N ARG A 74 9.86 2.23 4.28
CA ARG A 74 10.36 2.50 5.64
C ARG A 74 10.41 1.26 6.52
N TYR A 75 9.39 0.40 6.44
CA TYR A 75 9.18 -0.66 7.42
C TYR A 75 9.17 -2.07 6.83
N LYS A 76 9.26 -2.22 5.50
CA LYS A 76 9.13 -3.50 4.78
C LYS A 76 7.81 -4.24 5.07
N ILE A 77 6.79 -3.47 5.43
CA ILE A 77 5.40 -3.92 5.58
C ILE A 77 4.68 -3.69 4.28
#